data_AF-A0AA96V962-F1
#
_entry.id   AF-A0AA96V962-F1
#
_cell.length_a   1.000
_cell.length_b   1.000
_cell.length_c   1.000
_cell.angle_alpha   90.00
_cell.angle_beta   90.00
_cell.angle_gamma   90.00
#
_symmetry.space_group_name_H-M   'P 1'
#
loop_
_entity.id
_entity.type
_entity.pdbx_description
1 polymer ?
#
loop_
_entity_poly.entity_id
_entity_poly.type
_entity_poly.pdbx_seq_one_letter_code
_entity_poly.pdbx_strand_id
1 'polypeptide(L)'
;MSAETLSRCRSSRRASVFFILLLFISLTVPVVSAAGDEVTSSYLPAEYIQSIIDNTPATNPALFDQMRSNQSIIMISGTIPALPQGEESYRWGLVLQEILKSINNDGLLTAYHKDNGGFIIGYGSQENYIIISVHADSEVTDEELNQIIKVIQSAGENAGIADLPIVIEKSTPAQGYAPAASSGPAETKTIPGVGLGISALLVVAVVLSARKFKK
;
A
#
# COMPACT_ATOMS: atom_id res chain seq x y z
N MET A 1 67.99 -20.25 -36.92
CA MET A 1 66.82 -20.64 -36.10
C MET A 1 66.81 -19.74 -34.88
N SER A 2 65.87 -18.79 -34.81
CA SER A 2 65.91 -17.67 -33.87
C SER A 2 64.90 -17.83 -32.72
N ALA A 3 65.30 -17.39 -31.53
CA ALA A 3 64.74 -17.74 -30.22
C ALA A 3 63.49 -16.94 -29.80
N GLU A 4 62.57 -16.63 -30.71
CA GLU A 4 61.40 -15.76 -30.41
C GLU A 4 60.07 -16.49 -30.19
N THR A 5 59.97 -17.81 -30.45
CA THR A 5 58.68 -18.52 -30.42
C THR A 5 58.28 -19.16 -29.09
N LEU A 6 59.11 -19.10 -28.03
CA LEU A 6 58.82 -19.80 -26.76
C LEU A 6 58.20 -18.92 -25.65
N SER A 7 58.06 -17.60 -25.84
CA SER A 7 57.61 -16.70 -24.77
C SER A 7 56.07 -16.59 -24.64
N ARG A 8 55.29 -16.94 -25.68
CA ARG A 8 53.84 -16.66 -25.69
C ARG A 8 52.95 -17.64 -24.94
N CYS A 9 53.47 -18.77 -24.42
CA CYS A 9 52.62 -19.80 -23.82
C CYS A 9 52.55 -19.80 -22.28
N ARG A 10 53.19 -18.84 -21.59
CA ARG A 10 53.24 -18.81 -20.11
C ARG A 10 52.42 -17.72 -19.42
N SER A 11 51.95 -16.68 -20.12
CA SER A 11 51.19 -15.58 -19.47
C SER A 11 49.69 -15.84 -19.35
N SER A 12 49.11 -16.70 -20.21
CA SER A 12 47.66 -16.98 -20.22
C SER A 12 47.18 -17.80 -19.01
N ARG A 13 48.02 -18.70 -18.45
CA ARG A 13 47.65 -19.50 -17.27
C ARG A 13 47.59 -18.72 -15.97
N ARG A 14 48.31 -17.59 -15.86
CA ARG A 14 48.33 -16.80 -14.62
C ARG A 14 47.11 -15.87 -14.51
N ALA A 15 46.63 -15.31 -15.62
CA ALA A 15 45.43 -14.45 -15.61
C ALA A 15 44.15 -15.23 -15.24
N SER A 16 44.06 -16.52 -15.64
CA SER A 16 42.90 -17.36 -15.35
C SER A 16 42.76 -17.75 -13.88
N VAL A 17 43.86 -17.88 -13.14
CA VAL A 17 43.82 -18.27 -11.71
C VAL A 17 43.42 -17.08 -10.84
N PHE A 18 43.84 -15.86 -11.20
CA PHE A 18 43.42 -14.65 -10.48
C PHE A 18 41.92 -14.36 -10.62
N PHE A 19 41.32 -14.64 -11.77
CA PHE A 19 39.87 -14.47 -11.96
C PHE A 19 39.04 -15.46 -11.14
N ILE A 20 39.50 -16.72 -11.02
CA ILE A 20 38.79 -17.74 -10.22
C ILE A 20 38.90 -17.43 -8.71
N LEU A 21 40.06 -16.95 -8.24
CA LEU A 21 40.25 -16.57 -6.83
C LEU A 21 39.42 -15.33 -6.44
N LEU A 22 39.26 -14.35 -7.32
CA LEU A 22 38.38 -13.19 -7.09
C LEU A 22 36.89 -13.59 -7.02
N LEU A 23 36.48 -14.59 -7.79
CA LEU A 23 35.09 -15.08 -7.81
C LEU A 23 34.75 -15.89 -6.53
N PHE A 24 35.73 -16.52 -5.89
CA PHE A 24 35.54 -17.18 -4.59
C PHE A 24 35.54 -16.21 -3.40
N ILE A 25 36.25 -15.07 -3.48
CA ILE A 25 36.27 -14.07 -2.40
C ILE A 25 34.97 -13.26 -2.35
N SER A 26 34.22 -13.15 -3.45
CA SER A 26 32.88 -12.53 -3.44
C SER A 26 31.78 -13.41 -2.83
N LEU A 27 32.06 -14.69 -2.53
CA LEU A 27 31.12 -15.62 -1.91
C LEU A 27 31.21 -15.67 -0.38
N THR A 28 32.11 -14.90 0.24
CA THR A 28 32.30 -14.89 1.70
C THR A 28 32.23 -13.49 2.30
N VAL A 29 31.33 -12.64 1.82
CA VAL A 29 30.90 -11.50 2.64
C VAL A 29 29.87 -12.07 3.63
N PRO A 30 30.16 -12.19 4.94
CA PRO A 30 29.09 -12.37 5.89
C PRO A 30 28.16 -11.18 5.70
N VAL A 31 26.92 -11.45 5.28
CA VAL A 31 25.83 -10.49 5.47
C VAL A 31 25.84 -10.21 6.96
N VAL A 32 26.45 -9.09 7.35
CA VAL A 32 26.11 -8.43 8.61
C VAL A 32 24.64 -8.10 8.41
N SER A 33 23.78 -9.02 8.85
CA SER A 33 22.44 -8.68 9.22
C SER A 33 22.66 -7.63 10.29
N ALA A 34 22.55 -6.36 9.90
CA ALA A 34 22.09 -5.37 10.85
C ALA A 34 20.88 -6.03 11.50
N ALA A 35 20.94 -6.22 12.81
CA ALA A 35 19.74 -6.38 13.59
C ALA A 35 18.95 -5.09 13.34
N GLY A 36 18.22 -5.06 12.21
CA GLY A 36 17.10 -4.18 12.07
C GLY A 36 16.22 -4.58 13.22
N ASP A 37 16.01 -3.64 14.14
CA ASP A 37 14.93 -3.73 15.11
C ASP A 37 13.74 -4.26 14.35
N GLU A 38 13.44 -5.53 14.60
CA GLU A 38 12.25 -6.19 14.13
C GLU A 38 11.15 -5.45 14.87
N VAL A 39 10.65 -4.38 14.24
CA VAL A 39 9.37 -3.79 14.58
C VAL A 39 8.40 -4.93 14.38
N THR A 40 8.21 -5.70 15.44
CA THR A 40 7.28 -6.79 15.56
C THR A 40 5.91 -6.15 15.40
N SER A 41 5.49 -6.04 14.15
CA SER A 41 4.12 -5.80 13.75
C SER A 41 3.31 -7.02 14.21
N SER A 42 3.00 -7.06 15.49
CA SER A 42 2.34 -8.18 16.14
C SER A 42 1.38 -7.64 17.20
N TYR A 43 0.49 -6.74 16.79
CA TYR A 43 -0.64 -6.34 17.63
C TYR A 43 -1.64 -7.49 17.86
N LEU A 44 -1.57 -8.56 17.04
CA LEU A 44 -2.49 -9.69 17.10
C LEU A 44 -1.72 -11.02 17.21
N PRO A 45 -2.12 -11.94 18.10
CA PRO A 45 -1.57 -13.28 18.17
C PRO A 45 -1.77 -14.08 16.88
N ALA A 46 -0.85 -14.98 16.55
CA ALA A 46 -0.90 -15.78 15.31
C ALA A 46 -2.17 -16.65 15.23
N GLU A 47 -2.60 -17.21 16.36
CA GLU A 47 -3.84 -17.98 16.48
C GLU A 47 -5.09 -17.13 16.20
N TYR A 48 -5.04 -15.83 16.49
CA TYR A 48 -6.14 -14.92 16.18
C TYR A 48 -6.19 -14.61 14.67
N ILE A 49 -5.03 -14.42 14.04
CA ILE A 49 -4.93 -14.26 12.59
C ILE A 49 -5.44 -15.51 11.88
N GLN A 50 -5.02 -16.70 12.32
CA GLN A 50 -5.48 -17.96 11.76
C GLN A 50 -7.00 -18.12 11.92
N SER A 51 -7.55 -17.75 13.09
CA SER A 51 -9.00 -17.74 13.30
C SER A 51 -9.74 -16.81 12.33
N ILE A 52 -9.21 -15.62 12.03
CA ILE A 52 -9.80 -14.74 11.00
C ILE A 52 -9.78 -15.43 9.64
N ILE A 53 -8.66 -16.03 9.27
CA ILE A 53 -8.49 -16.72 7.98
C ILE A 53 -9.51 -17.86 7.88
N ASP A 54 -9.53 -18.78 8.84
CA ASP A 54 -10.40 -19.97 8.84
C ASP A 54 -11.89 -19.62 8.81
N ASN A 55 -12.26 -18.50 9.43
CA ASN A 55 -13.65 -18.01 9.49
C ASN A 55 -14.00 -17.02 8.38
N THR A 56 -13.09 -16.69 7.45
CA THR A 56 -13.41 -15.79 6.33
C THR A 56 -14.40 -16.48 5.39
N PRO A 57 -15.62 -15.94 5.20
CA PRO A 57 -16.67 -16.60 4.42
C PRO A 57 -16.25 -16.92 2.99
N ALA A 58 -16.87 -17.93 2.38
CA ALA A 58 -16.76 -18.15 0.94
C ALA A 58 -17.28 -16.92 0.18
N THR A 59 -16.60 -16.55 -0.91
CA THR A 59 -17.09 -15.52 -1.83
C THR A 59 -18.39 -15.99 -2.49
N ASN A 60 -19.31 -15.06 -2.78
CA ASN A 60 -20.61 -15.39 -3.36
C ASN A 60 -20.79 -14.76 -4.76
N PRO A 61 -20.58 -15.53 -5.85
CA PRO A 61 -20.80 -15.04 -7.23
C PRO A 61 -22.23 -14.55 -7.50
N ALA A 62 -23.24 -15.10 -6.82
CA ALA A 62 -24.64 -14.71 -6.99
C ALA A 62 -25.00 -13.38 -6.32
N LEU A 63 -24.07 -12.75 -5.60
CA LEU A 63 -24.29 -11.48 -4.92
C LEU A 63 -24.66 -10.36 -5.92
N PHE A 64 -24.02 -10.35 -7.09
CA PHE A 64 -24.32 -9.36 -8.14
C PHE A 64 -25.74 -9.50 -8.70
N ASP A 65 -26.30 -10.71 -8.76
CA ASP A 65 -27.69 -10.91 -9.18
C ASP A 65 -28.67 -10.27 -8.20
N GLN A 66 -28.37 -10.36 -6.89
CA GLN A 66 -29.18 -9.74 -5.83
C GLN A 66 -29.08 -8.21 -5.89
N MET A 67 -27.87 -7.69 -6.16
CA MET A 67 -27.59 -6.26 -6.24
C MET A 67 -28.31 -5.54 -7.39
N ARG A 68 -28.57 -6.21 -8.51
CA ARG A 68 -29.30 -5.60 -9.64
C ARG A 68 -30.71 -5.12 -9.28
N SER A 69 -31.29 -5.64 -8.19
CA SER A 69 -32.60 -5.18 -7.69
C SER A 69 -32.53 -3.87 -6.91
N ASN A 70 -31.33 -3.43 -6.50
CA ASN A 70 -31.13 -2.22 -5.73
C ASN A 70 -31.08 -0.99 -6.66
N GLN A 71 -32.01 -0.05 -6.45
CA GLN A 71 -32.12 1.17 -7.24
C GLN A 71 -30.95 2.15 -7.07
N SER A 72 -30.16 2.01 -5.99
CA SER A 72 -28.94 2.81 -5.83
C SER A 72 -27.82 2.34 -6.75
N ILE A 73 -27.83 1.07 -7.18
CA ILE A 73 -26.76 0.51 -8.00
C ILE A 73 -27.02 0.89 -9.46
N ILE A 74 -26.08 1.64 -10.02
CA ILE A 74 -26.19 2.17 -11.38
C ILE A 74 -25.29 1.42 -12.36
N MET A 75 -24.26 0.72 -11.88
CA MET A 75 -23.43 -0.13 -12.72
C MET A 75 -22.81 -1.29 -11.95
N ILE A 76 -22.71 -2.44 -12.61
CA ILE A 76 -21.99 -3.62 -12.12
C ILE A 76 -21.09 -4.10 -13.26
N SER A 77 -19.83 -4.38 -12.95
CA SER A 77 -18.85 -4.93 -13.90
C SER A 77 -18.08 -6.08 -13.28
N GLY A 78 -17.68 -7.01 -14.13
CA GLY A 78 -16.89 -8.19 -13.79
C GLY A 78 -17.60 -9.23 -12.94
N THR A 79 -16.80 -10.18 -12.42
CA THR A 79 -17.31 -11.39 -11.78
C THR A 79 -16.67 -11.58 -10.42
N ILE A 80 -17.50 -11.82 -9.39
CA ILE A 80 -16.99 -12.28 -8.09
C ILE A 80 -16.53 -13.73 -8.27
N PRO A 81 -15.26 -14.08 -7.96
CA PRO A 81 -14.78 -15.45 -8.08
C PRO A 81 -15.53 -16.39 -7.13
N ALA A 82 -15.54 -17.68 -7.42
CA ALA A 82 -16.14 -18.71 -6.57
C ALA A 82 -15.05 -19.38 -5.71
N LEU A 83 -14.63 -18.71 -4.66
CA LEU A 83 -13.62 -19.15 -3.70
C LEU A 83 -14.26 -19.78 -2.44
N PRO A 84 -13.68 -20.86 -1.91
CA PRO A 84 -14.16 -21.49 -0.68
C PRO A 84 -13.92 -20.59 0.55
N GLN A 85 -14.59 -20.92 1.65
CA GLN A 85 -14.30 -20.33 2.96
C GLN A 85 -12.82 -20.62 3.33
N GLY A 86 -12.15 -19.65 3.95
CA GLY A 86 -10.79 -19.81 4.43
C GLY A 86 -9.76 -18.93 3.72
N GLU A 87 -8.56 -19.48 3.54
CA GLU A 87 -7.38 -18.76 3.05
C GLU A 87 -7.58 -18.09 1.68
N GLU A 88 -8.20 -18.77 0.72
CA GLU A 88 -8.36 -18.21 -0.63
C GLU A 88 -9.26 -16.96 -0.63
N SER A 89 -10.39 -17.02 0.07
CA SER A 89 -11.30 -15.87 0.23
C SER A 89 -10.64 -14.73 1.03
N TYR A 90 -9.89 -15.05 2.08
CA TYR A 90 -9.13 -14.06 2.82
C TYR A 90 -8.09 -13.35 1.95
N ARG A 91 -7.32 -14.12 1.16
CA ARG A 91 -6.32 -13.58 0.24
C ARG A 91 -6.95 -12.74 -0.86
N TRP A 92 -8.14 -13.10 -1.34
CA TRP A 92 -8.88 -12.28 -2.28
C TRP A 92 -9.16 -10.87 -1.74
N GLY A 93 -9.64 -10.77 -0.50
CA GLY A 93 -9.85 -9.48 0.17
C GLY A 93 -8.57 -8.65 0.28
N LEU A 94 -7.41 -9.29 0.53
CA LEU A 94 -6.11 -8.60 0.56
C LEU A 94 -5.70 -8.08 -0.80
N VAL A 95 -5.93 -8.85 -1.87
CA VAL A 95 -5.65 -8.40 -3.25
C VAL A 95 -6.50 -7.18 -3.60
N LEU A 96 -7.78 -7.17 -3.26
CA LEU A 96 -8.64 -6.00 -3.47
C LEU A 96 -8.11 -4.76 -2.74
N GLN A 97 -7.67 -4.91 -1.48
CA GLN A 97 -7.07 -3.81 -0.72
C GLN A 97 -5.77 -3.30 -1.33
N GLU A 98 -4.93 -4.20 -1.85
CA GLU A 98 -3.68 -3.83 -2.53
C GLU A 98 -3.94 -3.04 -3.82
N ILE A 99 -4.92 -3.47 -4.62
CA ILE A 99 -5.35 -2.75 -5.82
C ILE A 99 -5.86 -1.36 -5.44
N LEU A 100 -6.73 -1.24 -4.43
CA LEU A 100 -7.23 0.05 -3.96
C LEU A 100 -6.12 0.97 -3.45
N LYS A 101 -5.11 0.40 -2.77
CA LYS A 101 -3.93 1.15 -2.34
C LYS A 101 -3.12 1.67 -3.52
N SER A 102 -2.93 0.87 -4.58
CA SER A 102 -2.29 1.33 -5.82
C SER A 102 -3.09 2.44 -6.48
N ILE A 103 -4.41 2.27 -6.64
CA ILE A 103 -5.31 3.31 -7.17
C ILE A 103 -5.14 4.63 -6.43
N ASN A 104 -5.08 4.58 -5.10
CA ASN A 104 -4.91 5.77 -4.26
C ASN A 104 -3.50 6.38 -4.38
N ASN A 105 -2.45 5.56 -4.33
CA ASN A 105 -1.06 6.03 -4.41
C ASN A 105 -0.74 6.67 -5.77
N ASP A 106 -1.30 6.13 -6.84
CA ASP A 106 -1.09 6.60 -8.20
C ASP A 106 -2.07 7.71 -8.60
N GLY A 107 -3.03 8.04 -7.72
CA GLY A 107 -4.02 9.09 -7.95
C GLY A 107 -4.95 8.82 -9.13
N LEU A 108 -5.20 7.54 -9.47
CA LEU A 108 -5.89 7.16 -10.71
C LEU A 108 -7.33 7.68 -10.78
N LEU A 109 -7.99 7.83 -9.64
CA LEU A 109 -9.36 8.34 -9.55
C LEU A 109 -9.45 9.83 -9.18
N THR A 110 -8.32 10.51 -8.97
CA THR A 110 -8.30 11.90 -8.46
C THR A 110 -9.11 12.84 -9.34
N ALA A 111 -9.01 12.74 -10.67
CA ALA A 111 -9.76 13.60 -11.61
C ALA A 111 -11.28 13.38 -11.54
N TYR A 112 -11.74 12.23 -11.07
CA TYR A 112 -13.16 11.87 -10.98
C TYR A 112 -13.77 12.20 -9.61
N HIS A 113 -12.96 12.64 -8.65
CA HIS A 113 -13.46 13.05 -7.32
C HIS A 113 -14.26 14.34 -7.40
N LYS A 114 -15.31 14.42 -6.57
CA LYS A 114 -16.18 15.59 -6.48
C LYS A 114 -15.43 16.90 -6.18
N ASP A 115 -14.42 16.85 -5.32
CA ASP A 115 -13.58 18.02 -4.98
C ASP A 115 -12.75 18.53 -6.18
N ASN A 116 -12.57 17.70 -7.20
CA ASN A 116 -11.88 18.03 -8.45
C ASN A 116 -12.84 18.24 -9.64
N GLY A 117 -14.14 18.41 -9.36
CA GLY A 117 -15.17 18.63 -10.38
C GLY A 117 -15.77 17.35 -10.97
N GLY A 118 -15.40 16.17 -10.45
CA GLY A 118 -16.02 14.90 -10.82
C GLY A 118 -17.26 14.57 -9.98
N PHE A 119 -17.62 13.28 -9.93
CA PHE A 119 -18.85 12.79 -9.30
C PHE A 119 -18.63 11.68 -8.26
N ILE A 120 -17.41 11.14 -8.13
CA ILE A 120 -17.06 10.17 -7.09
C ILE A 120 -16.93 10.89 -5.75
N ILE A 121 -17.59 10.34 -4.72
CA ILE A 121 -17.52 10.81 -3.33
C ILE A 121 -16.80 9.85 -2.40
N GLY A 122 -16.51 8.63 -2.86
CA GLY A 122 -15.75 7.65 -2.12
C GLY A 122 -15.59 6.35 -2.89
N TYR A 123 -14.62 5.55 -2.47
CA TYR A 123 -14.44 4.19 -2.98
C TYR A 123 -13.78 3.31 -1.92
N GLY A 124 -13.96 2.00 -2.05
CA GLY A 124 -13.41 1.01 -1.13
C GLY A 124 -13.64 -0.41 -1.61
N SER A 125 -13.41 -1.38 -0.74
CA SER A 125 -13.76 -2.79 -0.98
C SER A 125 -14.83 -3.22 0.02
N GLN A 126 -15.87 -3.89 -0.46
CA GLN A 126 -16.82 -4.60 0.39
C GLN A 126 -16.66 -6.09 0.13
N GLU A 127 -16.05 -6.78 1.10
CA GLU A 127 -15.78 -8.24 1.12
C GLU A 127 -15.12 -8.78 -0.16
N ASN A 128 -15.89 -8.90 -1.24
CA ASN A 128 -15.55 -9.62 -2.46
C ASN A 128 -15.50 -8.74 -3.73
N TYR A 129 -15.75 -7.43 -3.63
CA TYR A 129 -15.75 -6.50 -4.77
C TYR A 129 -15.31 -5.08 -4.38
N ILE A 130 -14.97 -4.27 -5.39
CA ILE A 130 -14.70 -2.84 -5.23
C ILE A 130 -16.01 -2.06 -5.39
N ILE A 131 -16.26 -1.13 -4.48
CA ILE A 131 -17.40 -0.23 -4.52
C ILE A 131 -16.94 1.20 -4.81
N ILE A 132 -17.62 1.85 -5.76
CA ILE A 132 -17.48 3.28 -6.07
C ILE A 132 -18.79 3.97 -5.70
N SER A 133 -18.72 4.92 -4.80
CA SER A 133 -19.86 5.74 -4.40
C SER A 133 -19.83 7.04 -5.20
N VAL A 134 -20.89 7.27 -5.96
CA VAL A 134 -21.17 8.47 -6.73
C VAL A 134 -22.21 9.30 -5.99
N HIS A 135 -22.11 10.62 -6.03
CA HIS A 135 -23.10 11.47 -5.39
C HIS A 135 -24.51 11.22 -5.97
N ALA A 136 -25.53 11.08 -5.13
CA ALA A 136 -26.89 10.73 -5.58
C ALA A 136 -27.45 11.69 -6.65
N ASP A 137 -27.20 12.99 -6.48
CA ASP A 137 -27.66 14.05 -7.40
C ASP A 137 -26.82 14.20 -8.66
N SER A 138 -25.74 13.42 -8.83
CA SER A 138 -24.93 13.49 -10.05
C SER A 138 -25.71 12.88 -11.22
N GLU A 139 -25.80 13.65 -12.30
CA GLU A 139 -26.10 13.14 -13.63
C GLU A 139 -24.80 12.55 -14.19
N VAL A 140 -24.79 11.23 -14.38
CA VAL A 140 -23.63 10.49 -14.90
C VAL A 140 -24.07 9.72 -16.12
N THR A 141 -23.23 9.73 -17.14
CA THR A 141 -23.45 8.98 -18.38
C THR A 141 -22.76 7.63 -18.34
N ASP A 142 -23.24 6.65 -19.11
CA ASP A 142 -22.61 5.34 -19.21
C ASP A 142 -21.15 5.43 -19.67
N GLU A 143 -20.82 6.41 -20.53
CA GLU A 143 -19.44 6.65 -20.99
C GLU A 143 -18.52 7.03 -19.83
N GLU A 144 -18.95 7.94 -18.94
CA GLU A 144 -18.17 8.34 -17.77
C GLU A 144 -17.99 7.19 -16.78
N LEU A 145 -19.04 6.38 -16.58
CA LEU A 145 -18.97 5.20 -15.71
C LEU A 145 -18.02 4.14 -16.28
N ASN A 146 -18.07 3.90 -17.60
CA ASN A 146 -17.18 2.96 -18.28
C ASN A 146 -15.71 3.41 -18.22
N GLN A 147 -15.44 4.71 -18.24
CA GLN A 147 -14.08 5.23 -18.06
C GLN A 147 -13.53 4.91 -16.66
N ILE A 148 -14.33 5.07 -15.61
CA ILE A 148 -13.94 4.71 -14.24
C ILE A 148 -13.69 3.20 -14.14
N ILE A 149 -14.61 2.39 -14.68
CA ILE A 149 -14.44 0.93 -14.71
C ILE A 149 -13.14 0.56 -15.41
N LYS A 150 -12.85 1.16 -16.56
CA LYS A 150 -11.62 0.89 -17.30
C LYS A 150 -10.37 1.21 -16.49
N VAL A 151 -10.36 2.34 -15.77
CA VAL A 151 -9.24 2.72 -14.89
C VAL A 151 -9.02 1.66 -13.81
N ILE A 152 -10.09 1.23 -13.15
CA ILE A 152 -10.03 0.25 -12.06
C ILE A 152 -9.66 -1.15 -12.59
N GLN A 153 -10.24 -1.57 -13.72
CA GLN A 153 -9.89 -2.84 -14.38
C GLN A 153 -8.42 -2.87 -14.78
N SER A 154 -7.89 -1.78 -15.34
CA SER A 154 -6.45 -1.69 -15.68
C SER A 154 -5.55 -1.83 -14.45
N ALA A 155 -5.98 -1.30 -13.29
CA ALA A 155 -5.27 -1.51 -12.02
C ALA A 155 -5.32 -2.98 -11.58
N GLY A 156 -6.46 -3.65 -11.76
CA GLY A 156 -6.62 -5.09 -11.54
C GLY A 156 -5.70 -5.94 -12.44
N GLU A 157 -5.63 -5.61 -13.73
CA GLU A 157 -4.77 -6.30 -14.70
C GLU A 157 -3.29 -6.24 -14.31
N ASN A 158 -2.83 -5.09 -13.83
CA ASN A 158 -1.47 -4.92 -13.32
C ASN A 158 -1.18 -5.78 -12.07
N ALA A 159 -2.22 -6.14 -11.31
CA ALA A 159 -2.16 -7.07 -10.19
C ALA A 159 -2.42 -8.54 -10.58
N GLY A 160 -2.56 -8.82 -11.88
CA GLY A 160 -2.81 -10.18 -12.40
C GLY A 160 -4.27 -10.62 -12.33
N ILE A 161 -5.21 -9.71 -12.09
CA ILE A 161 -6.65 -9.98 -12.07
C ILE A 161 -7.28 -9.47 -13.36
N ALA A 162 -7.73 -10.39 -14.22
CA ALA A 162 -8.26 -10.05 -15.53
C ALA A 162 -9.71 -9.53 -15.52
N ASP A 163 -10.50 -9.92 -14.51
CA ASP A 163 -11.91 -9.54 -14.42
C ASP A 163 -12.25 -9.13 -12.98
N LEU A 164 -12.07 -7.85 -12.68
CA LEU A 164 -12.26 -7.33 -11.33
C LEU A 164 -13.74 -7.01 -11.08
N PRO A 165 -14.35 -7.53 -9.99
CA PRO A 165 -15.73 -7.21 -9.64
C PRO A 165 -15.84 -5.78 -9.08
N ILE A 166 -16.65 -4.96 -9.74
CA ILE A 166 -16.84 -3.54 -9.44
C ILE A 166 -18.33 -3.23 -9.38
N VAL A 167 -18.74 -2.47 -8.37
CA VAL A 167 -20.09 -1.92 -8.22
C VAL A 167 -19.99 -0.40 -8.14
N ILE A 168 -20.81 0.30 -8.91
CA ILE A 168 -20.99 1.74 -8.80
C ILE A 168 -22.40 2.01 -8.29
N GLU A 169 -22.49 2.77 -7.20
CA GLU A 169 -23.75 3.15 -6.58
C GLU A 169 -23.90 4.65 -6.40
N LYS A 170 -25.15 5.12 -6.43
CA LYS A 170 -25.55 6.43 -5.97
C LYS A 170 -25.65 6.42 -4.44
N SER A 171 -24.96 7.36 -3.80
CA SER A 171 -24.96 7.52 -2.36
C SER A 171 -25.00 9.01 -2.01
N THR A 172 -25.73 9.34 -0.96
CA THR A 172 -25.63 10.65 -0.31
C THR A 172 -24.54 10.54 0.75
N PRO A 173 -23.53 11.43 0.77
CA PRO A 173 -22.61 11.50 1.89
C PRO A 173 -23.44 11.58 3.18
N ALA A 174 -23.05 10.86 4.23
CA ALA A 174 -23.62 11.11 5.55
C ALA A 174 -23.50 12.62 5.79
N GLN A 175 -24.61 13.29 6.20
CA GLN A 175 -24.52 14.69 6.59
C GLN A 175 -23.40 14.78 7.61
N GLY A 176 -22.30 15.43 7.21
CA GLY A 176 -21.16 15.59 8.10
C GLY A 176 -21.69 16.19 9.39
N TYR A 177 -21.15 15.75 10.53
CA TYR A 177 -21.20 16.58 11.72
C TYR A 177 -20.87 17.99 11.25
N ALA A 178 -21.81 18.93 11.43
CA ALA A 178 -21.56 20.33 11.14
C ALA A 178 -20.18 20.62 11.75
N PRO A 179 -19.21 21.14 10.98
CA PRO A 179 -17.92 21.47 11.56
C PRO A 179 -18.26 22.35 12.75
N ALA A 180 -17.92 21.89 13.97
CA ALA A 180 -18.14 22.67 15.17
C ALA A 180 -17.61 24.05 14.83
N ALA A 181 -18.50 25.05 14.82
CA ALA A 181 -18.20 26.41 14.39
C ALA A 181 -16.84 26.73 14.96
N SER A 182 -15.85 26.99 14.09
CA SER A 182 -14.45 27.08 14.46
C SER A 182 -14.35 27.95 15.71
N SER A 183 -14.22 27.32 16.87
CA SER A 183 -13.81 28.04 18.05
C SER A 183 -12.42 28.51 17.67
N GLY A 184 -12.26 29.84 17.64
CA GLY A 184 -10.98 30.47 17.35
C GLY A 184 -9.86 29.83 18.18
N PRO A 185 -8.59 30.08 17.80
CA PRO A 185 -7.44 29.41 18.41
C PRO A 185 -7.61 29.37 19.92
N ALA A 186 -7.67 28.15 20.46
CA ALA A 186 -7.81 27.92 21.88
C ALA A 186 -6.72 28.75 22.57
N GLU A 187 -7.15 29.76 23.30
CA GLU A 187 -6.30 30.59 24.13
C GLU A 187 -5.61 29.63 25.10
N THR A 188 -4.36 29.29 24.82
CA THR A 188 -3.55 28.47 25.72
C THR A 188 -3.36 29.29 26.97
N LYS A 189 -4.20 29.02 27.97
CA LYS A 189 -4.03 29.53 29.32
C LYS A 189 -2.74 28.90 29.85
N THR A 190 -1.62 29.57 29.61
CA THR A 190 -0.33 29.27 30.23
C THR A 190 -0.55 29.18 31.73
N ILE A 191 -0.36 27.98 32.28
CA ILE A 191 -0.19 27.78 33.71
C ILE A 191 1.15 28.46 34.05
N PRO A 192 1.17 29.53 34.86
CA PRO A 192 2.43 30.11 35.29
C PRO A 192 3.09 29.13 36.27
N GLY A 193 4.22 28.55 35.88
CA GLY A 193 5.12 27.92 36.85
C GLY A 193 5.84 26.63 36.47
N VAL A 194 5.61 26.02 35.30
CA VAL A 194 6.38 24.82 34.91
C VAL A 194 6.69 24.83 33.42
N GLY A 195 7.86 25.35 33.04
CA GLY A 195 8.32 25.23 31.66
C GLY A 195 9.43 26.19 31.29
N LEU A 196 10.63 26.00 31.84
CA LEU A 196 11.90 26.46 31.24
C LEU A 196 13.13 25.80 31.92
N GLY A 197 13.01 24.56 32.41
CA GLY A 197 14.09 23.89 33.17
C GLY A 197 14.84 22.78 32.43
N ILE A 198 14.26 22.18 31.38
CA ILE A 198 14.79 20.91 30.86
C ILE A 198 15.58 21.07 29.55
N SER A 199 15.29 22.10 28.74
CA SER A 199 15.98 22.27 27.44
C SER A 199 17.39 22.87 27.53
N ALA A 200 17.77 23.50 28.65
CA ALA A 200 19.12 24.06 28.81
C ALA A 200 20.16 23.02 29.30
N LEU A 201 19.73 21.97 30.00
CA LEU A 201 20.64 20.96 30.57
C LEU A 201 21.19 19.98 29.52
N LEU A 202 20.42 19.69 28.47
CA LEU A 202 20.87 18.79 27.40
C LEU A 202 21.92 19.42 26.48
N VAL A 203 21.87 20.74 26.27
CA VAL A 203 22.85 21.44 25.42
C VAL A 203 24.24 21.51 26.09
N VAL A 204 24.29 21.64 27.42
CA VAL A 204 25.56 21.68 28.16
C VAL A 204 26.24 20.30 28.22
N ALA A 205 25.47 19.20 28.31
CA ALA A 205 26.01 17.84 28.34
C ALA A 205 26.65 17.43 27.00
N VAL A 206 26.09 17.86 25.88
CA VAL A 206 26.63 17.58 24.53
C VAL A 206 27.92 18.38 24.28
N VAL A 207 27.98 19.64 24.70
CA VAL A 207 29.18 20.48 24.52
C VAL A 207 30.35 20.03 25.40
N LEU A 208 30.09 19.50 26.60
CA LEU A 208 31.15 18.97 27.48
C LEU A 208 31.70 17.62 27.00
N SER A 209 30.87 16.78 26.38
CA SER A 209 31.29 15.48 25.85
C SER A 209 32.18 15.61 24.60
N ALA A 210 31.94 16.62 23.75
CA ALA A 210 32.75 16.88 22.56
C ALA A 210 34.17 17.41 22.87
N ARG A 211 34.40 18.00 24.05
CA ARG A 211 35.73 18.51 24.44
C ARG A 211 36.67 17.44 24.98
N LYS A 212 36.19 16.27 25.40
CA LYS A 212 37.02 15.20 25.95
C LYS A 212 37.69 14.29 24.92
N PHE A 213 37.27 14.36 23.64
CA PHE A 213 37.77 13.50 22.56
C PHE A 213 38.85 14.16 21.67
N LYS A 214 39.40 15.32 22.08
CA LYS A 214 40.42 16.06 21.31
C LYS A 214 41.77 16.23 22.03
N LYS A 215 42.13 15.31 22.93
CA LYS A 215 43.49 15.19 23.46
C LYS A 215 44.05 13.81 23.15
#